data_AF-A0A543BT43-F1
#
_entry.id   AF-A0A543BT43-F1
#
_cell.length_a   1.000
_cell.length_b   1.000
_cell.length_c   1.000
_cell.angle_alpha   90.00
_cell.angle_beta   90.00
_cell.angle_gamma   90.00
#
_symmetry.space_group_name_H-M   'P 1'
#
loop_
_entity.id
_entity.type
_entity.pdbx_description
1 polymer ?
#
loop_
_entity_poly.entity_id
_entity_poly.type
_entity_poly.pdbx_seq_one_letter_code
_entity_poly.pdbx_strand_id
1 'polypeptide(L)'
;MTADGRQDRIRGFPAFARQRASRRFARSWWGHAWIRAIEDTSLDQALLTRGRAYARAGRVGPITISPGRIAALVQDDHDLPHQAVIHVERLTNTQWERLLDEIAARSGHIAALLDDEMPRDLATAAEDAGVPLLPGIGDLEPDCACPDWGHPCKHAAALCYQASWLLDEDPFVLLLLRGRGRRELLEELQHRTPPLGTPAAEAYALPPRPLPPPPPLPPAAGSEPMEPLAALAAQRARALLES
;
A
#
# COMPACT_ATOMS: atom_id res chain seq x y z
N MET A 1 -7.37 16.27 -21.01
CA MET A 1 -7.76 16.15 -19.59
C MET A 1 -9.22 16.55 -19.44
N THR A 2 -10.11 15.57 -19.29
CA THR A 2 -11.53 15.81 -18.98
C THR A 2 -11.68 16.37 -17.56
N ALA A 3 -12.77 17.08 -17.27
CA ALA A 3 -13.03 17.68 -15.96
C ALA A 3 -13.01 16.64 -14.81
N ASP A 4 -13.37 15.40 -15.13
CA ASP A 4 -13.36 14.22 -14.26
C ASP A 4 -11.93 13.82 -13.82
N GLY A 5 -10.93 13.95 -14.69
CA GLY A 5 -9.51 13.66 -14.37
C GLY A 5 -8.92 14.59 -13.31
N ARG A 6 -9.51 15.77 -13.11
CA ARG A 6 -9.09 16.72 -12.07
C ARG A 6 -9.65 16.34 -10.69
N GLN A 7 -10.77 15.62 -10.63
CA GLN A 7 -11.40 15.20 -9.38
C GLN A 7 -10.68 14.03 -8.70
N ASP A 8 -10.05 13.13 -9.47
CA ASP A 8 -9.26 12.01 -8.94
C ASP A 8 -7.90 12.42 -8.35
N ARG A 9 -7.49 13.68 -8.55
CA ARG A 9 -6.21 14.22 -8.09
C ARG A 9 -6.26 14.89 -6.71
N ILE A 10 -7.39 14.82 -6.00
CA ILE A 10 -7.50 15.30 -4.62
C ILE A 10 -8.22 14.25 -3.80
N ARG A 11 -7.58 13.78 -2.72
CA ARG A 11 -8.16 12.79 -1.80
C ARG A 11 -8.14 13.31 -0.37
N GLY A 12 -9.29 13.25 0.28
CA GLY A 12 -9.44 13.54 1.70
C GLY A 12 -9.49 12.26 2.52
N PHE A 13 -8.81 12.24 3.64
CA PHE A 13 -8.77 11.14 4.59
C PHE A 13 -9.26 11.63 5.96
N PRO A 14 -10.12 10.86 6.65
CA PRO A 14 -10.59 11.25 7.98
C PRO A 14 -9.42 11.32 8.98
N ALA A 15 -9.58 12.13 10.02
CA ALA A 15 -8.61 12.20 11.10
C ALA A 15 -8.43 10.83 11.78
N PHE A 16 -7.19 10.46 12.09
CA PHE A 16 -6.92 9.24 12.85
C PHE A 16 -7.27 9.43 14.32
N ALA A 17 -7.97 8.44 14.89
CA ALA A 17 -8.17 8.37 16.33
C ALA A 17 -6.84 8.21 17.08
N ARG A 18 -6.84 8.48 18.39
CA ARG A 18 -5.69 8.22 19.27
C ARG A 18 -5.24 6.76 19.15
N GLN A 19 -3.94 6.57 18.95
CA GLN A 19 -3.29 5.29 18.77
C GLN A 19 -2.51 4.88 20.03
N ARG A 20 -2.37 3.57 20.24
CA ARG A 20 -1.50 3.00 21.28
C ARG A 20 -0.04 3.35 21.02
N ALA A 21 0.74 3.50 22.10
CA ALA A 21 2.18 3.79 22.02
C ALA A 21 2.94 2.76 21.18
N SER A 22 2.51 1.50 21.19
CA SER A 22 3.12 0.40 20.44
C SER A 22 2.76 0.36 18.95
N ARG A 23 1.88 1.25 18.45
CA ARG A 23 1.57 1.27 17.01
C ARG A 23 2.80 1.74 16.24
N ARG A 24 3.20 0.93 15.26
CA ARG A 24 4.27 1.26 14.30
C ARG A 24 3.77 2.34 13.34
N PHE A 25 4.67 3.21 12.91
CA PHE A 25 4.36 4.23 11.90
C PHE A 25 4.39 3.69 10.48
N ALA A 26 5.22 2.68 10.22
CA ALA A 26 5.21 1.92 8.98
C ALA A 26 5.26 0.41 9.26
N ARG A 27 4.59 -0.35 8.39
CA ARG A 27 4.65 -1.81 8.28
C ARG A 27 5.21 -2.21 6.93
N SER A 28 4.88 -1.43 5.90
CA SER A 28 5.35 -1.63 4.54
C SER A 28 6.77 -1.09 4.37
N TRP A 29 7.46 -1.60 3.36
CA TRP A 29 8.82 -1.15 3.09
C TRP A 29 8.88 0.26 2.49
N TRP A 30 7.85 0.66 1.75
CA TRP A 30 7.72 2.02 1.19
C TRP A 30 7.31 3.03 2.27
N GLY A 31 6.46 2.64 3.21
CA GLY A 31 6.17 3.44 4.41
C GLY A 31 7.43 3.65 5.26
N HIS A 32 8.30 2.65 5.37
CA HIS A 32 9.60 2.81 6.02
C HIS A 32 10.53 3.77 5.27
N ALA A 33 10.56 3.71 3.93
CA ALA A 33 11.34 4.66 3.12
C ALA A 33 10.84 6.11 3.32
N TRP A 34 9.52 6.31 3.34
CA TRP A 34 8.92 7.61 3.65
C TRP A 34 9.33 8.16 5.02
N ILE A 35 9.29 7.32 6.06
CA ILE A 35 9.72 7.73 7.41
C ILE A 35 11.20 8.09 7.41
N ARG A 36 12.05 7.29 6.75
CA ARG A 36 13.48 7.59 6.66
C ARG A 36 13.74 8.94 6.00
N ALA A 37 13.04 9.25 4.91
CA ALA A 37 13.19 10.53 4.22
C ALA A 37 13.00 11.74 5.14
N ILE A 38 12.01 11.72 6.04
CA ILE A 38 11.79 12.81 6.99
C ILE A 38 12.75 12.76 8.19
N GLU A 39 13.09 11.56 8.68
CA GLU A 39 13.99 11.42 9.84
C GLU A 39 15.44 11.78 9.50
N ASP A 40 15.91 11.41 8.31
CA ASP A 40 17.26 11.71 7.82
C ASP A 40 17.44 13.20 7.47
N THR A 41 16.35 13.91 7.18
CA THR A 41 16.37 15.37 6.94
C THR A 41 16.44 16.16 8.26
N SER A 42 16.00 15.58 9.38
CA SER A 42 15.91 16.29 10.65
C SER A 42 17.22 16.31 11.44
N LEU A 43 17.62 17.49 11.91
CA LEU A 43 18.75 17.66 12.81
C LEU A 43 18.37 17.63 14.30
N ASP A 44 17.07 17.62 14.64
CA ASP A 44 16.56 17.66 16.01
C ASP A 44 15.68 16.45 16.34
N GLN A 45 16.28 15.50 17.07
CA GLN A 45 15.61 14.27 17.50
C GLN A 45 14.51 14.50 18.56
N ALA A 46 14.57 15.59 19.33
CA ALA A 46 13.54 15.93 20.30
C ALA A 46 12.26 16.42 19.59
N LEU A 47 12.40 17.17 18.50
CA LEU A 47 11.29 17.55 17.63
C LEU A 47 10.60 16.34 17.01
N LEU A 48 11.37 15.40 16.46
CA LEU A 48 10.83 14.14 15.94
C LEU A 48 10.09 13.33 17.02
N THR A 49 10.64 13.27 18.23
CA THR A 49 10.02 12.59 19.36
C THR A 49 8.67 13.21 19.74
N ARG A 50 8.58 14.54 19.77
CA ARG A 50 7.31 15.26 19.96
C ARG A 50 6.34 15.02 18.80
N GLY A 51 6.81 15.03 17.56
CA GLY A 51 5.98 14.72 16.39
C GLY A 51 5.36 13.33 16.45
N ARG A 52 6.14 12.31 16.84
CA ARG A 52 5.63 10.95 17.09
C ARG A 52 4.55 10.92 18.17
N ALA A 53 4.72 11.71 19.25
CA ALA A 53 3.73 11.80 20.30
C ALA A 53 2.41 12.43 19.80
N TYR A 54 2.48 13.53 19.04
CA TYR A 54 1.32 14.20 18.46
C TYR A 54 0.57 13.31 17.46
N ALA A 55 1.30 12.62 16.58
CA ALA A 55 0.74 11.68 15.63
C ALA A 55 -0.05 10.57 16.34
N ARG A 56 0.50 9.99 17.41
CA ARG A 56 -0.19 8.94 18.19
C ARG A 56 -1.33 9.49 19.05
N ALA A 57 -1.26 10.73 19.50
CA ALA A 57 -2.33 11.36 20.26
C ALA A 57 -3.58 11.65 19.42
N GLY A 58 -3.54 11.51 18.09
CA GLY A 58 -4.66 11.84 17.21
C GLY A 58 -4.84 13.34 17.04
N ARG A 59 -3.75 14.12 17.12
CA ARG A 59 -3.78 15.59 17.05
C ARG A 59 -3.86 16.14 15.63
N VAL A 60 -3.56 15.30 14.63
CA VAL A 60 -3.66 15.66 13.22
C VAL A 60 -5.11 15.45 12.79
N GLY A 61 -5.72 16.50 12.24
CA GLY A 61 -7.07 16.49 11.70
C GLY A 61 -7.19 15.71 10.39
N PRO A 62 -8.29 15.89 9.64
CA PRO A 62 -8.43 15.30 8.31
C PRO A 62 -7.25 15.67 7.41
N ILE A 63 -6.74 14.69 6.67
CA ILE A 63 -5.57 14.84 5.80
C ILE A 63 -6.07 14.97 4.37
N THR A 64 -5.60 16.01 3.67
CA THR A 64 -5.86 16.19 2.23
C THR A 64 -4.57 15.96 1.46
N ILE A 65 -4.64 15.11 0.43
CA ILE A 65 -3.53 14.77 -0.44
C ILE A 65 -3.86 15.18 -1.87
N SER A 66 -2.92 15.84 -2.51
CA SER A 66 -2.93 16.20 -3.93
C SER A 66 -1.53 16.04 -4.52
N PRO A 67 -1.34 16.12 -5.84
CA PRO A 67 -0.02 16.13 -6.45
C PRO A 67 0.97 17.07 -5.75
N GLY A 68 2.05 16.49 -5.23
CA GLY A 68 3.15 17.16 -4.53
C GLY A 68 2.83 17.76 -3.18
N ARG A 69 1.68 17.41 -2.56
CA ARG A 69 1.24 18.08 -1.33
C ARG A 69 0.39 17.19 -0.41
N ILE A 70 0.75 17.15 0.86
CA ILE A 70 -0.06 16.64 1.98
C ILE A 70 -0.37 17.81 2.89
N ALA A 71 -1.60 17.98 3.36
CA ALA A 71 -1.92 19.02 4.33
C ALA A 71 -2.94 18.57 5.38
N ALA A 72 -2.80 19.09 6.58
CA ALA A 72 -3.76 18.93 7.67
C ALA A 72 -3.65 20.11 8.66
N LEU A 73 -4.70 20.30 9.46
CA LEU A 73 -4.62 21.10 10.68
C LEU A 73 -4.15 20.21 11.83
N VAL A 74 -3.19 20.68 12.61
CA VAL A 74 -2.65 19.95 13.76
C VAL A 74 -2.97 20.72 15.04
N GLN A 75 -3.71 20.08 15.94
CA GLN A 75 -4.09 20.62 17.24
C GLN A 75 -2.86 20.76 18.13
N ASP A 76 -2.75 21.91 18.81
CA ASP A 76 -1.83 22.11 19.93
C ASP A 76 -2.63 22.29 21.23
N ASP A 77 -2.03 22.06 22.38
CA ASP A 77 -2.75 22.01 23.65
C ASP A 77 -3.25 23.38 24.14
N HIS A 78 -2.53 24.45 23.81
CA HIS A 78 -2.79 25.80 24.34
C HIS A 78 -2.92 26.86 23.24
N ASP A 79 -2.84 26.45 21.97
CA ASP A 79 -2.81 27.34 20.81
C ASP A 79 -3.86 26.92 19.77
N LEU A 80 -4.14 27.84 18.84
CA LEU A 80 -4.96 27.52 17.67
C LEU A 80 -4.30 26.41 16.82
N PRO A 81 -5.07 25.54 16.15
CA PRO A 81 -4.51 24.52 15.28
C PRO A 81 -3.62 25.13 14.19
N HIS A 82 -2.43 24.57 14.00
CA HIS A 82 -1.51 25.02 12.96
C HIS A 82 -1.74 24.25 11.66
N GLN A 83 -1.71 24.97 10.54
CA GLN A 83 -1.69 24.33 9.23
C GLN A 83 -0.30 23.77 8.99
N ALA A 84 -0.21 22.45 8.87
CA ALA A 84 0.99 21.74 8.46
C ALA A 84 0.83 21.23 7.04
N VAL A 85 1.87 21.38 6.23
CA VAL A 85 1.94 21.00 4.84
C VAL A 85 3.25 20.28 4.61
N ILE A 86 3.22 19.16 3.89
CA ILE A 86 4.43 18.49 3.39
C ILE A 86 4.40 18.59 1.88
N HIS A 87 5.43 19.20 1.33
CA HIS A 87 5.67 19.28 -0.09
C HIS A 87 6.57 18.12 -0.54
N VAL A 88 6.25 17.57 -1.70
CA VAL A 88 7.00 16.47 -2.32
C VAL A 88 7.20 16.80 -3.78
N GLU A 89 8.39 16.55 -4.30
CA GLU A 89 8.65 16.74 -5.73
C GLU A 89 7.78 15.78 -6.56
N ARG A 90 7.13 16.33 -7.60
CA ARG A 90 6.33 15.55 -8.54
C ARG A 90 7.24 15.01 -9.63
N LEU A 91 6.94 13.80 -10.10
CA LEU A 91 7.62 13.28 -11.27
C LEU A 91 7.24 14.11 -12.50
N THR A 92 8.23 14.35 -13.35
CA THR A 92 8.03 14.95 -14.68
C THR A 92 7.20 14.01 -15.57
N ASN A 93 6.64 14.53 -16.67
CA ASN A 93 5.90 13.70 -17.61
C ASN A 93 6.75 12.58 -18.19
N THR A 94 8.03 12.85 -18.49
CA THR A 94 8.97 11.83 -18.98
C THR A 94 9.26 10.75 -17.94
N GLN A 95 9.39 11.11 -16.66
CA GLN A 95 9.53 10.12 -15.59
C GLN A 95 8.26 9.29 -15.41
N TRP A 96 7.09 9.91 -15.55
CA TRP A 96 5.81 9.19 -15.54
C TRP A 96 5.69 8.21 -16.70
N GLU A 97 6.11 8.60 -17.92
CA GLU A 97 6.13 7.70 -19.07
C GLU A 97 6.97 6.45 -18.81
N ARG A 98 8.19 6.63 -18.27
CA ARG A 98 9.07 5.52 -17.90
C ARG A 98 8.48 4.64 -16.80
N LEU A 99 7.92 5.24 -15.76
CA LEU A 99 7.28 4.49 -14.67
C LEU A 99 6.11 3.64 -15.17
N LEU A 100 5.30 4.19 -16.06
CA LEU A 100 4.17 3.46 -16.66
C LEU A 100 4.65 2.30 -17.53
N ASP A 101 5.76 2.45 -18.25
CA ASP A 101 6.38 1.35 -19.00
C ASP A 101 6.87 0.25 -18.06
N GLU A 102 7.53 0.59 -16.94
CA GLU A 102 7.97 -0.39 -15.93
C GLU A 102 6.79 -1.10 -15.25
N ILE A 103 5.70 -0.40 -14.96
CA ILE A 103 4.48 -1.02 -14.42
C ILE A 103 3.85 -1.96 -15.47
N ALA A 104 3.75 -1.52 -16.73
CA ALA A 104 3.14 -2.31 -17.81
C ALA A 104 4.02 -3.49 -18.27
N ALA A 105 5.34 -3.46 -18.00
CA ALA A 105 6.27 -4.51 -18.38
C ALA A 105 5.94 -5.87 -17.74
N ARG A 106 5.25 -5.88 -16.58
CA ARG A 106 4.82 -7.12 -15.90
C ARG A 106 3.40 -6.96 -15.36
N SER A 107 2.50 -7.83 -15.78
CA SER A 107 1.12 -7.89 -15.24
C SER A 107 1.08 -8.07 -13.72
N GLY A 108 2.10 -8.72 -13.14
CA GLY A 108 2.27 -8.86 -11.70
C GLY A 108 2.46 -7.52 -10.96
N HIS A 109 3.06 -6.50 -11.58
CA HIS A 109 3.17 -5.17 -10.97
C HIS A 109 1.79 -4.51 -10.85
N ILE A 110 0.97 -4.60 -11.90
CA ILE A 110 -0.40 -4.07 -11.91
C ILE A 110 -1.26 -4.79 -10.86
N ALA A 111 -1.20 -6.14 -10.84
CA ALA A 111 -1.94 -6.93 -9.87
C ALA A 111 -1.58 -6.56 -8.42
N ALA A 112 -0.28 -6.47 -8.10
CA ALA A 112 0.17 -6.09 -6.78
C ALA A 112 -0.27 -4.67 -6.38
N LEU A 113 -0.20 -3.69 -7.29
CA LEU A 113 -0.71 -2.34 -7.04
C LEU A 113 -2.23 -2.37 -6.75
N LEU A 114 -3.00 -3.18 -7.48
CA LEU A 114 -4.44 -3.34 -7.26
C LEU A 114 -4.76 -4.02 -5.93
N ASP A 115 -3.87 -4.87 -5.43
CA ASP A 115 -3.89 -5.49 -4.11
C ASP A 115 -3.31 -4.57 -3.00
N ASP A 116 -3.13 -3.28 -3.31
CA ASP A 116 -2.61 -2.23 -2.45
C ASP A 116 -1.18 -2.52 -1.92
N GLU A 117 -0.35 -3.18 -2.73
CA GLU A 117 1.07 -3.44 -2.47
C GLU A 117 1.97 -2.68 -3.46
N MET A 118 3.09 -2.11 -2.98
CA MET A 118 4.15 -1.61 -3.85
C MET A 118 5.24 -2.68 -4.05
N PRO A 119 5.40 -3.25 -5.26
CA PRO A 119 6.44 -4.23 -5.52
C PRO A 119 7.84 -3.62 -5.39
N ARG A 120 8.76 -4.32 -4.72
CA ARG A 120 10.15 -3.88 -4.58
C ARG A 120 10.90 -3.88 -5.89
N ASP A 121 10.64 -4.87 -6.73
CA ASP A 121 11.25 -5.00 -8.05
C ASP A 121 10.76 -3.88 -8.99
N LEU A 122 9.48 -3.49 -8.92
CA LEU A 122 8.99 -2.29 -9.63
C LEU A 122 9.76 -1.04 -9.21
N ALA A 123 9.90 -0.79 -7.91
CA ALA A 123 10.63 0.39 -7.44
C ALA A 123 12.11 0.38 -7.82
N THR A 124 12.75 -0.80 -7.84
CA THR A 124 14.13 -0.96 -8.32
C THR A 124 14.22 -0.65 -9.81
N ALA A 125 13.32 -1.20 -10.62
CA ALA A 125 13.29 -0.95 -12.06
C ALA A 125 13.01 0.53 -12.38
N ALA A 126 12.13 1.18 -11.61
CA ALA A 126 11.88 2.62 -11.72
C ALA A 126 13.15 3.44 -11.42
N GLU A 127 13.88 3.10 -10.36
CA GLU A 127 15.16 3.75 -10.02
C GLU A 127 16.21 3.56 -11.14
N ASP A 128 16.35 2.34 -11.66
CA ASP A 128 17.25 2.03 -12.79
C ASP A 128 16.88 2.82 -14.07
N ALA A 129 15.59 3.16 -14.25
CA ALA A 129 15.07 4.01 -15.31
C ALA A 129 15.20 5.54 -15.02
N GLY A 130 15.81 5.91 -13.89
CA GLY A 130 16.00 7.31 -13.46
C GLY A 130 14.71 7.95 -12.92
N VAL A 131 13.81 7.15 -12.35
CA VAL A 131 12.56 7.60 -11.73
C VAL A 131 12.66 7.41 -10.20
N PRO A 132 12.96 8.48 -9.44
CA PRO A 132 13.02 8.42 -7.98
C PRO A 132 11.60 8.33 -7.41
N LEU A 133 11.03 7.12 -7.37
CA LEU A 133 9.64 6.91 -6.97
C LEU A 133 9.44 7.25 -5.48
N LEU A 134 10.37 6.84 -4.62
CA LEU A 134 10.33 7.11 -3.18
C LEU A 134 11.13 8.37 -2.85
N PRO A 135 10.68 9.17 -1.86
CA PRO A 135 11.45 10.34 -1.44
C PRO A 135 12.72 9.91 -0.72
N GLY A 136 13.81 10.62 -0.98
CA GLY A 136 15.07 10.56 -0.25
C GLY A 136 15.21 11.68 0.79
N ILE A 137 16.43 11.86 1.28
CA ILE A 137 16.79 12.98 2.16
C ILE A 137 16.58 14.31 1.43
N GLY A 138 15.90 15.25 2.06
CA GLY A 138 15.60 16.57 1.49
C GLY A 138 14.43 16.63 0.50
N ASP A 139 13.88 15.49 0.07
CA ASP A 139 12.74 15.46 -0.88
C ASP A 139 11.40 15.81 -0.23
N LEU A 140 11.33 15.73 1.10
CA LEU A 140 10.16 16.10 1.89
C LEU A 140 10.41 17.48 2.49
N GLU A 141 9.73 18.49 1.95
CA GLU A 141 9.85 19.88 2.40
C GLU A 141 8.64 20.22 3.31
N PRO A 142 8.84 20.28 4.64
CA PRO A 142 7.80 20.58 5.60
C PRO A 142 7.58 22.10 5.72
N ASP A 143 6.35 22.55 5.60
CA ASP A 143 5.91 23.93 5.81
C ASP A 143 4.83 23.95 6.91
N CYS A 144 4.99 24.81 7.91
CA CYS A 144 4.02 24.93 8.99
C CYS A 144 3.89 26.36 9.48
N ALA A 145 2.64 26.79 9.71
CA ALA A 145 2.34 28.12 10.25
C ALA A 145 2.62 28.28 11.76
N CYS A 146 3.39 27.37 12.38
CA CYS A 146 3.76 27.46 13.79
C CYS A 146 4.98 28.37 13.99
N PRO A 147 5.15 28.99 15.17
CA PRO A 147 6.31 29.85 15.46
C PRO A 147 7.62 29.06 15.70
N ASP A 148 7.59 27.73 15.64
CA ASP A 148 8.77 26.87 15.82
C ASP A 148 9.61 26.84 14.53
N TRP A 149 10.92 27.07 14.66
CA TRP A 149 11.88 27.14 13.54
C TRP A 149 12.50 25.77 13.20
N GLY A 150 12.06 24.70 13.87
CA GLY A 150 12.49 23.34 13.57
C GLY A 150 12.11 22.89 12.16
N HIS A 151 12.99 22.13 11.50
CA HIS A 151 12.76 21.57 10.17
C HIS A 151 12.97 20.04 10.21
N PRO A 152 11.88 19.23 10.23
CA PRO A 152 10.48 19.63 10.47
C PRO A 152 10.20 20.08 11.92
N CYS A 153 9.18 20.92 12.10
CA CYS A 153 8.60 21.17 13.41
C CYS A 153 7.81 19.94 13.90
N LYS A 154 7.39 19.93 15.18
CA LYS A 154 6.60 18.81 15.75
C LYS A 154 5.30 18.55 14.98
N HIS A 155 4.64 19.58 14.45
CA HIS A 155 3.36 19.45 13.73
C HIS A 155 3.54 18.84 12.35
N ALA A 156 4.53 19.31 11.59
CA ALA A 156 4.84 18.77 10.28
C ALA A 156 5.38 17.33 10.38
N ALA A 157 6.24 17.05 11.38
CA ALA A 157 6.65 15.69 11.69
C ALA A 157 5.46 14.78 12.02
N ALA A 158 4.50 15.25 12.81
CA ALA A 158 3.29 14.49 13.13
C ALA A 158 2.47 14.16 11.88
N LEU A 159 2.33 15.11 10.95
CA LEU A 159 1.68 14.87 9.66
C LEU A 159 2.43 13.83 8.82
N CYS A 160 3.77 13.92 8.70
CA CYS A 160 4.58 12.90 8.01
C CYS A 160 4.39 11.50 8.59
N TYR A 161 4.34 11.36 9.91
CA TYR A 161 4.14 10.08 10.58
C TYR A 161 2.72 9.50 10.40
N GLN A 162 1.68 10.34 10.28
CA GLN A 162 0.35 9.81 9.95
C GLN A 162 0.20 9.54 8.46
N ALA A 163 0.87 10.32 7.60
CA ALA A 163 0.93 10.04 6.17
C ALA A 163 1.53 8.66 5.87
N SER A 164 2.50 8.18 6.66
CA SER A 164 3.03 6.82 6.50
C SER A 164 2.00 5.73 6.76
N TRP A 165 0.99 5.97 7.62
CA TRP A 165 -0.14 5.04 7.76
C TRP A 165 -1.03 5.03 6.52
N LEU A 166 -1.25 6.17 5.87
CA LEU A 166 -2.01 6.20 4.62
C LEU A 166 -1.25 5.48 3.50
N LEU A 167 0.06 5.70 3.42
CA LEU A 167 0.93 5.04 2.46
C LEU A 167 0.94 3.52 2.69
N ASP A 168 1.05 3.06 3.94
CA ASP A 168 1.02 1.63 4.30
C ASP A 168 -0.23 0.89 3.82
N GLU A 169 -1.38 1.57 3.75
CA GLU A 169 -2.65 0.96 3.35
C GLU A 169 -2.95 1.13 1.86
N ASP A 170 -2.34 2.10 1.17
CA ASP A 170 -2.64 2.39 -0.23
C ASP A 170 -1.43 3.00 -0.97
N PRO A 171 -0.75 2.24 -1.85
CA PRO A 171 0.39 2.73 -2.63
C PRO A 171 0.00 3.81 -3.65
N PHE A 172 -1.27 3.92 -4.03
CA PHE A 172 -1.73 5.02 -4.90
C PHE A 172 -1.69 6.37 -4.19
N VAL A 173 -1.57 6.42 -2.86
CA VAL A 173 -1.27 7.67 -2.16
C VAL A 173 0.10 8.21 -2.57
N LEU A 174 1.11 7.35 -2.71
CA LEU A 174 2.44 7.75 -3.18
C LEU A 174 2.39 8.20 -4.64
N LEU A 175 1.69 7.45 -5.49
CA LEU A 175 1.55 7.75 -6.92
C LEU A 175 0.79 9.08 -7.13
N LEU A 176 -0.23 9.34 -6.31
CA LEU A 176 -0.93 10.62 -6.27
C LEU A 176 0.01 11.77 -5.89
N LEU A 177 0.82 11.59 -4.84
CA LEU A 177 1.83 12.57 -4.44
C LEU A 177 2.83 12.84 -5.56
N ARG A 178 3.25 11.80 -6.29
CA ARG A 178 4.13 11.93 -7.45
C ARG A 178 3.44 12.51 -8.69
N GLY A 179 2.11 12.62 -8.70
CA GLY A 179 1.37 13.49 -9.61
C GLY A 179 0.28 12.85 -10.47
N ARG A 180 -0.05 11.57 -10.29
CA ARG A 180 -1.13 10.89 -11.03
C ARG A 180 -2.13 10.24 -10.08
N GLY A 181 -3.42 10.49 -10.32
CA GLY A 181 -4.50 9.85 -9.56
C GLY A 181 -4.63 8.36 -9.90
N ARG A 182 -5.36 7.60 -9.06
CA ARG A 182 -5.54 6.16 -9.25
C ARG A 182 -6.23 5.84 -10.56
N ARG A 183 -7.35 6.51 -10.85
CA ARG A 183 -8.13 6.28 -12.07
C ARG A 183 -7.34 6.72 -13.31
N GLU A 184 -6.72 7.89 -13.25
CA GLU A 184 -5.86 8.38 -14.34
C GLU A 184 -4.76 7.37 -14.68
N LEU A 185 -4.06 6.87 -13.66
CA LEU A 185 -2.98 5.90 -13.84
C LEU A 185 -3.49 4.57 -14.43
N LEU A 186 -4.60 4.04 -13.90
CA LEU A 186 -5.18 2.79 -14.40
C LEU A 186 -5.68 2.91 -15.85
N GLU A 187 -6.26 4.05 -16.22
CA GLU A 187 -6.61 4.35 -17.61
C GLU A 187 -5.36 4.35 -18.50
N GLU A 188 -4.28 5.02 -18.10
CA GLU A 188 -3.02 5.02 -18.87
C GLU A 188 -2.43 3.60 -19.03
N LEU A 189 -2.47 2.78 -17.97
CA LEU A 189 -2.00 1.39 -18.03
C LEU A 189 -2.85 0.51 -18.94
N GLN A 190 -4.17 0.71 -18.98
CA GLN A 190 -5.06 0.00 -19.90
C GLN A 190 -4.73 0.28 -21.37
N HIS A 191 -4.30 1.51 -21.70
CA HIS A 191 -3.90 1.85 -23.07
C HIS A 191 -2.53 1.26 -23.45
N ARG A 192 -1.64 1.07 -22.47
CA ARG A 192 -0.28 0.52 -22.69
C ARG A 192 -0.24 -1.00 -22.67
N THR A 193 -1.17 -1.64 -21.97
CA THR A 193 -1.24 -3.10 -21.91
C THR A 193 -2.03 -3.58 -23.12
N PRO A 194 -1.47 -4.41 -24.02
CA PRO A 194 -2.27 -5.04 -25.06
C PRO A 194 -3.40 -5.84 -24.39
N PRO A 195 -4.61 -5.91 -24.97
CA PRO A 195 -5.71 -6.66 -24.37
C PRO A 195 -5.25 -8.09 -24.09
N LEU A 196 -5.05 -8.39 -22.80
CA LEU A 196 -4.67 -9.72 -22.33
C LEU A 196 -5.95 -10.56 -22.33
N GLY A 197 -6.21 -11.19 -23.46
CA GLY A 197 -7.33 -12.10 -23.64
C GLY A 197 -8.55 -11.46 -24.29
N THR A 198 -9.61 -12.25 -24.34
CA THR A 198 -10.88 -11.90 -25.00
C THR A 198 -11.81 -11.31 -23.93
N PRO A 199 -12.53 -10.21 -24.20
CA PRO A 199 -13.56 -9.70 -23.30
C PRO A 199 -14.46 -10.84 -22.81
N ALA A 200 -14.81 -10.85 -21.52
CA ALA A 200 -15.58 -11.96 -20.94
C ALA A 200 -16.86 -12.25 -21.75
N ALA A 201 -17.55 -11.21 -22.22
CA ALA A 201 -18.73 -11.34 -23.08
C ALA A 201 -18.43 -12.09 -24.39
N GLU A 202 -17.32 -11.80 -25.05
CA GLU A 202 -16.88 -12.53 -26.25
C GLU A 202 -16.42 -13.96 -25.92
N ALA A 203 -15.72 -14.14 -24.81
CA ALA A 203 -15.30 -15.47 -24.35
C ALA A 203 -16.51 -16.38 -24.06
N TYR A 204 -17.57 -15.83 -23.46
CA TYR A 204 -18.82 -16.56 -23.19
C TYR A 204 -19.71 -16.73 -24.43
N ALA A 205 -19.54 -15.89 -25.46
CA ALA A 205 -20.26 -16.04 -26.72
C ALA A 205 -19.68 -17.16 -27.61
N LEU A 206 -18.45 -17.61 -27.35
CA LEU A 206 -17.85 -18.74 -28.06
C LEU A 206 -18.55 -20.07 -27.69
N PRO A 207 -18.77 -20.97 -28.66
CA PRO A 207 -19.34 -22.28 -28.36
C PRO A 207 -18.42 -23.05 -27.41
N PRO A 208 -18.97 -23.73 -26.37
CA PRO A 208 -18.17 -24.45 -25.40
C PRO A 208 -17.36 -25.54 -26.09
N ARG A 209 -16.05 -25.56 -25.85
CA ARG A 209 -15.19 -26.63 -26.33
C ARG A 209 -15.52 -27.92 -25.57
N PRO A 210 -15.53 -29.09 -26.24
CA PRO A 210 -15.70 -30.36 -25.56
C PRO A 210 -14.62 -30.53 -24.49
N LEU A 211 -15.04 -30.92 -23.29
CA LEU A 211 -14.13 -31.18 -22.17
C LEU A 211 -13.21 -32.35 -22.53
N PRO A 212 -11.93 -32.32 -22.08
CA PRO A 212 -11.09 -33.50 -22.14
C PRO A 212 -11.76 -34.64 -21.34
N PRO A 213 -11.53 -35.91 -21.71
CA PRO A 213 -12.04 -37.02 -20.95
C PRO A 213 -11.58 -36.93 -19.49
N PRO A 214 -12.42 -37.32 -18.52
CA PRO A 214 -12.00 -37.30 -17.12
C PRO A 214 -10.74 -38.15 -16.95
N PRO A 215 -9.79 -37.74 -16.10
CA PRO A 215 -8.63 -38.56 -15.79
C PRO A 215 -9.09 -39.92 -15.26
N PRO A 216 -8.32 -40.99 -15.50
CA PRO A 216 -8.65 -42.31 -14.98
C PRO A 216 -8.84 -42.22 -13.46
N LEU A 217 -9.91 -42.83 -12.96
CA LEU A 217 -10.10 -42.97 -11.52
C LEU A 217 -8.85 -43.62 -10.95
N PRO A 218 -8.28 -43.07 -9.85
CA PRO A 218 -7.25 -43.81 -9.13
C PRO A 218 -7.81 -45.20 -8.82
N PRO A 219 -6.97 -46.25 -8.87
CA PRO A 219 -7.41 -47.58 -8.46
C PRO A 219 -8.11 -47.41 -7.13
N ALA A 220 -9.33 -47.94 -7.00
CA ALA A 220 -10.02 -47.97 -5.72
C ALA A 220 -8.97 -48.39 -4.71
N ALA A 221 -8.64 -47.51 -3.76
CA ALA A 221 -7.89 -47.91 -2.59
C ALA A 221 -8.60 -49.18 -2.17
N GLY A 222 -7.88 -50.30 -2.24
CA GLY A 222 -8.50 -51.60 -2.14
C GLY A 222 -9.48 -51.51 -1.00
N SER A 223 -10.67 -52.06 -1.17
CA SER A 223 -11.43 -52.50 -0.02
C SER A 223 -10.57 -53.57 0.66
N GLU A 224 -9.42 -53.19 1.23
CA GLU A 224 -8.95 -53.74 2.47
C GLU A 224 -10.20 -53.64 3.33
N PRO A 225 -10.85 -54.78 3.65
CA PRO A 225 -11.95 -54.72 4.56
C PRO A 225 -11.39 -53.98 5.77
N MET A 226 -11.97 -52.81 6.08
CA MET A 226 -11.79 -52.20 7.38
C MET A 226 -12.21 -53.29 8.34
N GLU A 227 -11.23 -54.03 8.85
CA GLU A 227 -11.47 -55.08 9.82
C GLU A 227 -12.30 -54.37 10.89
N PRO A 228 -13.57 -54.75 11.09
CA PRO A 228 -14.46 -53.92 11.86
C PRO A 228 -13.79 -53.72 13.21
N LEU A 229 -13.64 -52.47 13.66
CA LEU A 229 -12.93 -52.14 14.90
C LEU A 229 -13.41 -53.02 16.08
N ALA A 230 -14.67 -53.50 16.00
CA ALA A 230 -15.27 -54.50 16.86
C ALA A 230 -14.56 -55.87 16.87
N ALA A 231 -14.11 -56.41 15.73
CA ALA A 231 -13.38 -57.67 15.62
C ALA A 231 -11.97 -57.57 16.25
N LEU A 232 -11.26 -56.47 16.01
CA LEU A 232 -9.96 -56.21 16.63
C LEU A 232 -10.10 -55.97 18.16
N ALA A 233 -11.17 -55.29 18.58
CA ALA A 233 -11.49 -55.13 20.00
C ALA A 233 -11.87 -56.47 20.68
N ALA A 234 -12.61 -57.35 20.00
CA ALA A 234 -12.99 -58.65 20.52
C ALA A 234 -11.80 -59.61 20.68
N GLN A 235 -10.84 -59.60 19.73
CA GLN A 235 -9.61 -60.38 19.87
C GLN A 235 -8.75 -59.89 21.05
N ARG A 236 -8.61 -58.58 21.22
CA ARG A 236 -7.88 -58.00 22.37
C ARG A 236 -8.54 -58.29 23.71
N ALA A 237 -9.87 -58.27 23.78
CA ALA A 237 -10.60 -58.63 25.00
C ALA A 237 -10.43 -60.10 25.38
N ARG A 238 -10.39 -61.02 24.41
CA ARG A 238 -10.10 -62.44 24.66
C ARG A 238 -8.68 -62.68 25.13
N ALA A 239 -7.69 -62.01 24.52
CA ALA A 239 -6.28 -62.12 24.91
C ALA A 239 -6.01 -61.63 26.35
N LEU A 240 -6.83 -60.73 26.89
CA LEU A 240 -6.74 -60.25 28.27
C LEU A 240 -7.44 -61.16 29.31
N LEU A 241 -8.30 -62.07 28.85
CA LEU A 241 -8.99 -63.05 29.71
C LEU A 241 -8.22 -64.38 29.81
N GLU A 242 -7.30 -64.62 28.88
CA GLU A 242 -6.43 -65.82 28.84
C GLU A 242 -5.04 -65.57 29.46
N SER A 243 -4.80 -64.38 30.04
CA SER A 243 -3.62 -63.97 30.80
C SER A 243 -3.94 -63.78 32.28
#